data_AF-A0A6P0NZ81-F1
#
_entry.id   AF-A0A6P0NZ81-F1
#
_cell.length_a   1.000
_cell.length_b   1.000
_cell.length_c   1.000
_cell.angle_alpha   90.00
_cell.angle_beta   90.00
_cell.angle_gamma   90.00
#
_symmetry.space_group_name_H-M   'P 1'
#
loop_
_entity.id
_entity.type
_entity.pdbx_description
1 polymer ?
#
loop_
_entity_poly.entity_id
_entity_poly.type
_entity_poly.pdbx_seq_one_letter_code
_entity_poly.pdbx_strand_id
1 'polypeptide(L)' 'MNKSIGIIILAAGASTGLGQPKQLLIYKGNSLIFNTVEVAVNSGCSPID' A
#
# COMPACT_ATOMS: atom_id res chain seq x y z
N MET A 1 -6.80 -18.00 21.40
CA MET A 1 -7.36 -17.76 20.05
C MET A 1 -6.45 -16.78 19.34
N ASN A 2 -5.81 -17.16 18.23
CA ASN A 2 -5.01 -16.23 17.45
C ASN A 2 -5.97 -15.27 16.72
N LYS A 3 -5.86 -13.98 17.02
CA LYS A 3 -6.68 -12.95 16.39
C LYS A 3 -5.95 -12.49 15.13
N SER A 4 -6.61 -12.59 13.98
CA SER A 4 -6.06 -12.05 12.72
C SER A 4 -6.14 -10.53 12.74
N ILE A 5 -5.07 -9.86 12.32
CA ILE A 5 -5.02 -8.41 12.16
C ILE A 5 -5.14 -8.12 10.67
N GLY A 6 -6.18 -7.38 10.28
CA GLY A 6 -6.36 -6.94 8.90
C GLY A 6 -5.64 -5.63 8.60
N ILE A 7 -5.24 -5.43 7.35
CA ILE A 7 -4.69 -4.17 6.83
C ILE A 7 -5.66 -3.59 5.81
N ILE A 8 -5.88 -2.27 5.88
CA ILE A 8 -6.62 -1.51 4.86
C ILE A 8 -5.70 -0.42 4.31
N ILE A 9 -5.37 -0.48 3.02
CA ILE A 9 -4.50 0.46 2.32
C ILE A 9 -5.36 1.53 1.64
N LEU A 10 -5.47 2.69 2.28
CA LEU A 10 -6.25 3.82 1.74
C LEU A 10 -5.49 4.54 0.62
N ALA A 11 -5.71 4.10 -0.61
CA ALA A 11 -5.09 4.64 -1.82
C ALA A 11 -6.09 5.40 -2.73
N ALA A 12 -7.05 6.15 -2.19
CA ALA A 12 -8.05 6.86 -3.01
C ALA A 12 -7.65 8.31 -3.39
N GLY A 13 -6.51 8.81 -2.90
CA GLY A 13 -6.13 10.22 -3.02
C GLY A 13 -5.56 10.62 -4.39
N ALA A 14 -6.10 11.71 -4.98
CA ALA A 14 -5.69 12.24 -6.29
C ALA A 14 -4.28 12.87 -6.34
N SER A 15 -3.69 13.20 -5.19
CA SER A 15 -2.30 13.71 -5.11
C SER A 15 -2.04 14.99 -5.91
N THR A 16 -2.95 15.96 -5.81
CA THR A 16 -2.95 17.22 -6.58
C THR A 16 -1.62 17.99 -6.55
N GLY A 17 -0.92 18.04 -5.41
CA GLY A 17 0.39 18.72 -5.29
C GLY A 17 1.54 18.07 -6.08
N LEU A 18 1.38 16.82 -6.54
CA LEU A 18 2.40 16.08 -7.31
C LEU A 18 2.08 15.98 -8.81
N GLY A 19 0.93 16.48 -9.25
CA GLY A 19 0.49 16.44 -10.65
C GLY A 19 0.13 15.04 -11.18
N GLN A 20 0.33 14.00 -10.37
CA GLN A 20 0.02 12.61 -10.70
C GLN A 20 -0.33 11.82 -9.42
N PRO A 21 -1.10 10.72 -9.52
CA PRO A 21 -1.43 9.89 -8.36
C PRO A 21 -0.17 9.34 -7.68
N LYS A 22 0.02 9.66 -6.39
CA LYS A 22 1.21 9.24 -5.60
C LYS A 22 1.48 7.74 -5.68
N GLN A 23 0.43 6.94 -5.63
CA GLN A 23 0.45 5.47 -5.68
C GLN A 23 1.22 4.92 -6.89
N LEU A 24 1.26 5.64 -8.00
CA LEU A 24 1.93 5.22 -9.23
C LEU A 24 3.37 5.71 -9.35
N LEU A 25 3.84 6.56 -8.44
CA LEU A 25 5.22 7.04 -8.46
C LEU A 25 6.19 5.86 -8.30
N ILE A 26 7.25 5.87 -9.09
CA ILE A 26 8.30 4.85 -9.01
C ILE A 26 9.21 5.15 -7.82
N TYR A 27 9.35 4.15 -6.96
CA TYR A 27 10.26 4.12 -5.83
C TYR A 27 10.92 2.74 -5.76
N LYS A 28 12.25 2.71 -5.67
CA LYS A 28 13.02 1.45 -5.64
C LYS A 28 12.68 0.48 -6.79
N GLY A 29 12.39 1.02 -7.98
CA GLY A 29 12.09 0.21 -9.18
C GLY A 29 10.62 -0.23 -9.33
N ASN A 30 9.77 -0.05 -8.32
CA ASN A 30 8.34 -0.39 -8.36
C ASN A 30 7.45 0.82 -8.07
N SER A 31 6.15 0.72 -8.34
CA SER A 31 5.20 1.75 -7.90
C SER A 31 5.13 1.82 -6.36
N LEU A 32 4.83 3.01 -5.81
CA LEU A 32 4.67 3.17 -4.36
C LEU A 32 3.60 2.24 -3.78
N ILE A 33 2.51 2.00 -4.53
CA ILE A 33 1.47 1.06 -4.08
C ILE A 33 1.98 -0.39 -4.05
N PHE A 34 2.80 -0.81 -5.03
CA PHE A 34 3.38 -2.15 -5.04
C PHE A 34 4.28 -2.38 -3.82
N ASN A 35 5.20 -1.45 -3.56
CA ASN A 35 6.08 -1.54 -2.39
C ASN A 35 5.29 -1.57 -1.07
N THR A 36 4.15 -0.87 -1.02
CA THR A 36 3.27 -0.85 0.16
C THR A 36 2.61 -2.21 0.37
N VAL A 37 2.09 -2.82 -0.71
CA VAL A 37 1.50 -4.17 -0.67
C VAL A 37 2.55 -5.22 -0.31
N GLU A 38 3.76 -5.12 -0.84
CA GLU A 38 4.87 -6.04 -0.50
C GLU A 38 5.18 -6.03 1.01
N VAL A 39 5.25 -4.85 1.63
CA VAL A 39 5.42 -4.73 3.08
C VAL A 39 4.23 -5.30 3.85
N ALA A 40 3.01 -5.04 3.39
CA ALA A 40 1.80 -5.56 4.02
C ALA A 40 1.76 -7.10 4.00
N VAL A 41 2.09 -7.73 2.86
CA VAL A 41 2.18 -9.19 2.73
C VAL A 41 3.23 -9.78 3.66
N ASN A 42 4.39 -9.14 3.77
CA ASN A 42 5.48 -9.61 4.62
C ASN A 42 5.25 -9.36 6.13
N SER A 43 4.19 -8.64 6.50
CA SER A 43 3.88 -8.33 7.91
C SER A 43 3.23 -9.49 8.68
N GLY A 44 2.75 -10.53 7.98
CA GLY A 44 1.95 -11.60 8.57
C GLY A 44 0.51 -11.21 8.93
N CYS A 45 0.10 -9.97 8.66
CA CYS A 45 -1.29 -9.52 8.79
C CYS A 45 -2.15 -10.08 7.64
N SER A 46 -3.40 -10.42 7.96
CA SER A 46 -4.40 -10.86 6.99
C SER A 46 -5.82 -10.61 7.50
N PRO A 47 -6.80 -10.30 6.64
CA PRO A 47 -6.66 -10.03 5.20
C PRO A 47 -5.99 -8.67 4.92
N ILE A 48 -5.66 -8.43 3.66
CA ILE A 48 -5.14 -7.15 3.16
C ILE A 48 -6.12 -6.64 2.10
N ASP A 49 -6.69 -5.47 2.34
CA ASP A 49 -7.61 -4.74 1.44
C ASP A 49 -7.01 -3.40 0.99
#